data_AF-A0A6A6K7A6-F1
#
_entry.id   AF-A0A6A6K7A6-F1
#
_cell.length_a   1.000
_cell.length_b   1.000
_cell.length_c   1.000
_cell.angle_alpha   90.00
_cell.angle_beta   90.00
_cell.angle_gamma   90.00
#
_symmetry.space_group_name_H-M   'P 1'
#
loop_
_entity.id
_entity.type
_entity.pdbx_description
1 polymer ?
#
loop_
_entity_poly.entity_id
_entity_poly.type
_entity_poly.pdbx_seq_one_letter_code
_entity_poly.pdbx_strand_id
1 'polypeptide(L)'
;MDVMKCVVQFNELSPDIFAKPSVSTAKIDIARAVYWTIYSVVTCGSHIAALVGLTPEMTIATMGRELSELAGKIRSMHTLLQQQLNHCKEELDAYTWLEIIFKRPRRRDNLEILEALFFHVEGDKQIPPLVVGNTKAEVEITKLKDMNLLLVISGSDERAEEIRALAKLFEDLQKKGKFQYQVLWLPVVDKLNEQKFSLLQSLMPWYTVQQPSIIKPGALRYFREVWQFKNQTILVRLDSSGSVPSPFPLDYLWLWGELPGTSEPPSLDGITLDIIIHDLYTVDSAKPKSIICFWGGEDIKWIKELTMAINGVKQFIDFVYVSNSSIIDQTNKDDGGFIAGIGRYWEESESWRFWIRLRCIFSTVIIQERKVDIMKDVMTLLSFHGNYRGWAAFGQLRSTQKIAAAP
;
A
#
# COMPACT_ATOMS: atom_id res chain seq x y z
N MET A 1 44.97 -3.03 4.60
CA MET A 1 44.60 -3.75 3.36
C MET A 1 43.11 -4.00 3.27
N ASP A 2 42.42 -4.33 4.37
CA ASP A 2 41.02 -4.77 4.33
C ASP A 2 40.04 -3.70 3.85
N VAL A 3 40.24 -2.43 4.22
CA VAL A 3 39.47 -1.31 3.66
C VAL A 3 39.58 -1.23 2.14
N MET A 4 40.79 -1.36 1.57
CA MET A 4 40.96 -1.32 0.11
C MET A 4 40.27 -2.49 -0.57
N LYS A 5 40.33 -3.71 0.00
CA LYS A 5 39.58 -4.86 -0.51
C LYS A 5 38.07 -4.61 -0.50
N CYS A 6 37.54 -4.07 0.60
CA CYS A 6 36.14 -3.73 0.74
C CYS A 6 35.71 -2.70 -0.32
N VAL A 7 36.51 -1.65 -0.54
CA VAL A 7 36.25 -0.63 -1.58
C VAL A 7 36.27 -1.22 -3.00
N VAL A 8 37.19 -2.14 -3.30
CA VAL A 8 37.21 -2.84 -4.60
C VAL A 8 35.94 -3.68 -4.77
N GLN A 9 35.55 -4.44 -3.76
CA GLN A 9 34.32 -5.24 -3.78
C GLN A 9 33.06 -4.39 -3.94
N PHE A 10 33.06 -3.18 -3.36
CA PHE A 10 32.03 -2.20 -3.65
C PHE A 10 32.03 -1.86 -5.14
N ASN A 11 33.15 -1.45 -5.73
CA ASN A 11 33.22 -1.10 -7.15
C ASN A 11 32.86 -2.25 -8.11
N GLU A 12 33.00 -3.50 -7.68
CA GLU A 12 32.55 -4.68 -8.45
C GLU A 12 31.02 -4.86 -8.45
N LEU A 13 30.29 -4.21 -7.54
CA LEU A 13 28.82 -4.16 -7.60
C LEU A 13 28.38 -3.33 -8.80
N SER A 14 27.29 -3.74 -9.45
CA SER A 14 26.78 -3.11 -10.68
C SER A 14 26.69 -1.57 -10.57
N PRO A 15 27.13 -0.79 -11.60
CA PRO A 15 27.10 0.68 -11.60
C PRO A 15 25.72 1.29 -11.28
N ASP A 16 24.64 0.59 -11.66
CA ASP A 16 23.26 1.01 -11.40
C ASP A 16 22.90 1.10 -9.91
N ILE A 17 23.66 0.40 -9.05
CA ILE A 17 23.51 0.41 -7.59
C ILE A 17 24.13 1.68 -7.02
N PHE A 18 25.30 2.08 -7.51
CA PHE A 18 25.96 3.32 -7.10
C PHE A 18 25.20 4.56 -7.55
N ALA A 19 24.42 4.52 -8.62
CA ALA A 19 23.65 5.68 -9.07
C ALA A 19 22.51 6.07 -8.10
N LYS A 20 22.15 5.20 -7.14
CA LYS A 20 20.90 5.34 -6.37
C LYS A 20 21.08 6.06 -5.01
N PRO A 21 20.05 6.80 -4.55
CA PRO A 21 20.11 7.56 -3.30
C PRO A 21 20.32 6.70 -2.05
N SER A 22 19.88 5.44 -2.05
CA SER A 22 20.06 4.49 -0.93
C SER A 22 21.54 4.19 -0.62
N VAL A 23 22.42 4.33 -1.62
CA VAL A 23 23.88 4.08 -1.50
C VAL A 23 24.67 5.40 -1.33
N SER A 24 23.98 6.55 -1.25
CA SER A 24 24.62 7.87 -1.14
C SER A 24 25.50 8.01 0.12
N THR A 25 25.05 7.45 1.24
CA THR A 25 25.83 7.41 2.49
C THR A 25 27.08 6.53 2.35
N ALA A 26 26.95 5.37 1.69
CA ALA A 26 28.08 4.48 1.46
C ALA A 26 29.17 5.14 0.59
N LYS A 27 28.82 5.99 -0.38
CA LYS A 27 29.81 6.76 -1.15
C LYS A 27 30.62 7.71 -0.27
N ILE A 28 29.96 8.41 0.65
CA ILE A 28 30.63 9.33 1.59
C ILE A 28 31.54 8.55 2.52
N ASP A 29 31.08 7.41 3.03
CA ASP A 29 31.86 6.55 3.92
C ASP A 29 33.05 5.89 3.21
N ILE A 30 32.90 5.48 1.94
CA ILE A 30 33.98 4.99 1.08
C ILE A 30 35.03 6.09 0.89
N ALA A 31 34.61 7.30 0.49
CA ALA A 31 35.54 8.43 0.29
C ALA A 31 36.30 8.76 1.58
N ARG A 32 35.61 8.75 2.72
CA ARG A 32 36.20 8.96 4.04
C ARG A 32 37.22 7.86 4.37
N ALA A 33 36.88 6.59 4.15
CA ALA A 33 37.77 5.47 4.44
C ALA A 33 39.03 5.47 3.54
N VAL A 34 38.88 5.84 2.27
CA VAL A 34 40.01 6.02 1.33
C VAL A 34 40.94 7.14 1.82
N TYR A 35 40.37 8.30 2.18
CA TYR A 35 41.15 9.41 2.74
C TYR A 35 41.96 9.00 3.97
N TRP A 36 41.32 8.39 4.97
CA TRP A 36 42.01 7.97 6.20
C TRP A 36 43.03 6.87 5.95
N THR A 37 42.79 5.99 4.97
CA THR A 37 43.78 4.98 4.56
C THR A 37 45.03 5.64 3.97
N ILE A 38 44.87 6.61 3.05
CA ILE A 38 45.99 7.35 2.45
C ILE A 38 46.74 8.13 3.52
N TYR A 39 46.01 8.88 4.37
CA TYR A 39 46.58 9.63 5.49
C TYR A 39 47.45 8.71 6.37
N SER A 40 46.98 7.50 6.65
CA SER A 40 47.73 6.53 7.45
C SER A 40 49.02 6.07 6.81
N VAL A 41 49.00 5.80 5.50
CA VAL A 41 50.22 5.42 4.77
C VAL A 41 51.24 6.55 4.80
N VAL A 42 50.79 7.80 4.60
CA VAL A 42 51.66 9.00 4.64
C VAL A 42 52.24 9.22 6.04
N THR A 43 51.42 9.06 7.10
CA THR A 43 51.86 9.18 8.49
C THR A 43 52.88 8.11 8.85
N CYS A 44 52.64 6.84 8.47
CA CYS A 44 53.62 5.76 8.64
C CYS A 44 54.94 6.08 7.93
N GLY A 45 54.89 6.56 6.69
CA GLY A 45 56.08 6.97 5.95
C GLY A 45 56.86 8.09 6.63
N SER A 46 56.14 9.08 7.18
CA SER A 46 56.74 10.21 7.92
C SER A 46 57.42 9.74 9.21
N HIS A 47 56.80 8.81 9.96
CA HIS A 47 57.40 8.22 11.15
C HIS A 47 58.63 7.36 10.82
N ILE A 48 58.61 6.59 9.73
CA ILE A 48 59.80 5.84 9.27
C ILE A 48 60.94 6.81 8.92
N ALA A 49 60.64 7.92 8.23
CA ALA A 49 61.63 8.94 7.92
C ALA A 49 62.22 9.58 9.18
N ALA A 50 61.40 9.83 10.21
CA ALA A 50 61.87 10.33 11.51
C ALA A 50 62.78 9.33 12.23
N LEU A 51 62.44 8.04 12.21
CA LEU A 51 63.26 6.98 12.82
C LEU A 51 64.63 6.79 12.13
N VAL A 52 64.72 7.10 10.83
CA VAL A 52 65.97 7.02 10.05
C VAL A 52 66.73 8.36 10.08
N GLY A 53 66.24 9.37 10.81
CA GLY A 53 66.92 10.67 10.98
C GLY A 53 66.78 11.63 9.80
N LEU A 54 65.79 11.42 8.92
CA LEU A 54 65.53 12.26 7.75
C LEU A 54 64.60 13.45 8.04
N THR A 55 63.96 13.48 9.21
CA THR A 55 63.01 14.52 9.64
C THR A 55 63.15 14.80 11.14
N PRO A 56 62.59 15.91 11.68
CA PRO A 56 62.74 16.27 13.10
C PRO A 56 62.32 15.14 14.05
N GLU A 57 63.06 14.99 15.15
CA GLU A 57 62.82 13.91 16.12
C GLU A 57 61.43 14.02 16.76
N MET A 58 60.62 12.98 16.59
CA MET A 58 59.39 12.78 17.34
C MET A 58 59.60 11.65 18.34
N THR A 59 58.99 11.73 19.54
CA THR A 59 59.16 10.66 20.53
C THR A 59 58.44 9.39 20.08
N ILE A 60 59.07 8.22 20.30
CA ILE A 60 58.50 6.90 19.99
C ILE A 60 57.10 6.72 20.61
N ALA A 61 56.90 7.26 21.82
CA ALA A 61 55.60 7.25 22.50
C ALA A 61 54.51 8.03 21.75
N THR A 62 54.88 9.16 21.13
CA THR A 62 53.94 9.97 20.34
C THR A 62 53.59 9.28 19.03
N MET A 63 54.59 8.74 18.31
CA MET A 63 54.36 7.92 17.11
C MET A 63 53.45 6.73 17.40
N GLY A 64 53.72 5.99 18.48
CA GLY A 64 52.92 4.83 18.85
C GLY A 64 51.46 5.15 19.16
N ARG A 65 51.21 6.27 19.85
CA ARG A 65 49.85 6.75 20.15
C ARG A 65 49.08 7.13 18.89
N GLU A 66 49.67 7.96 18.03
CA GLU A 66 49.03 8.40 16.78
C GLU A 66 48.71 7.22 15.86
N LEU A 67 49.63 6.26 15.71
CA LEU A 67 49.39 5.04 14.94
C LEU A 67 48.26 4.19 15.52
N SER A 68 48.17 4.11 16.85
CA SER A 68 47.11 3.34 17.53
C SER A 68 45.73 3.97 17.32
N GLU A 69 45.60 5.29 17.48
CA GLU A 69 44.36 6.04 17.22
C GLU A 69 43.91 5.87 15.76
N LEU A 70 44.86 5.96 14.85
CA LEU A 70 44.61 5.84 13.42
C LEU A 70 44.22 4.41 13.02
N ALA A 71 44.87 3.39 13.60
CA ALA A 71 44.50 1.99 13.42
C ALA A 71 43.08 1.72 13.92
N GLY A 72 42.70 2.28 15.08
CA GLY A 72 41.34 2.19 15.62
C GLY A 72 40.31 2.79 14.66
N LYS A 73 40.61 3.97 14.11
CA LYS A 73 39.74 4.68 13.16
C LYS A 73 39.56 3.94 11.83
N ILE A 74 40.64 3.40 11.27
CA ILE A 74 40.56 2.57 10.06
C ILE A 74 39.71 1.32 10.33
N ARG A 75 39.90 0.69 11.50
CA ARG A 75 39.15 -0.52 11.87
C ARG A 75 37.66 -0.26 11.98
N SER A 76 37.25 0.84 12.62
CA SER A 76 35.83 1.20 12.72
C SER A 76 35.22 1.50 11.35
N MET A 77 35.94 2.18 10.46
CA MET A 77 35.50 2.43 9.09
C MET A 77 35.37 1.14 8.29
N HIS A 78 36.34 0.23 8.42
CA HIS A 78 36.28 -1.09 7.79
C HIS A 78 35.03 -1.85 8.23
N THR A 79 34.75 -1.91 9.53
CA THR A 79 33.56 -2.59 10.06
C THR A 79 32.28 -2.00 9.50
N LEU A 80 32.15 -0.67 9.48
CA LEU A 80 30.98 0.02 8.91
C LEU A 80 30.81 -0.29 7.41
N LEU A 81 31.87 -0.16 6.63
CA LEU A 81 31.84 -0.42 5.19
C LEU A 81 31.50 -1.89 4.90
N GLN A 82 32.06 -2.83 5.66
CA GLN A 82 31.78 -4.23 5.48
C GLN A 82 30.31 -4.57 5.78
N GLN A 83 29.72 -3.95 6.81
CA GLN A 83 28.29 -4.09 7.11
C GLN A 83 27.43 -3.54 5.98
N GLN A 84 27.75 -2.35 5.47
CA GLN A 84 27.04 -1.75 4.33
C GLN A 84 27.16 -2.63 3.07
N LEU A 85 28.35 -3.19 2.80
CA LEU A 85 28.59 -4.03 1.65
C LEU A 85 27.74 -5.30 1.69
N ASN A 86 27.70 -5.96 2.85
CA ASN A 86 26.89 -7.16 3.06
C ASN A 86 25.40 -6.85 2.85
N HIS A 87 24.92 -5.73 3.40
CA HIS A 87 23.54 -5.29 3.21
C HIS A 87 23.20 -5.02 1.73
N CYS A 88 24.09 -4.35 0.98
CA CYS A 88 23.90 -4.11 -0.46
C CYS A 88 23.85 -5.41 -1.26
N LYS A 89 24.68 -6.41 -0.90
CA LYS A 89 24.66 -7.74 -1.53
C LYS A 89 23.35 -8.47 -1.26
N GLU A 90 22.91 -8.52 0.00
CA GLU A 90 21.63 -9.14 0.37
C GLU A 90 20.43 -8.49 -0.34
N GLU A 91 20.41 -7.16 -0.44
CA GLU A 91 19.39 -6.43 -1.21
C GLU A 91 19.39 -6.85 -2.68
N LEU A 92 20.57 -6.88 -3.30
CA LEU A 92 20.73 -7.21 -4.71
C LEU A 92 20.35 -8.67 -5.00
N ASP A 93 20.76 -9.60 -4.15
CA ASP A 93 20.47 -11.01 -4.29
C ASP A 93 18.96 -11.24 -4.22
N ALA A 94 18.28 -10.63 -3.24
CA ALA A 94 16.82 -10.71 -3.13
C ALA A 94 16.10 -10.08 -4.33
N TYR A 95 16.54 -8.90 -4.79
CA TYR A 95 15.98 -8.24 -5.97
C TYR A 95 16.13 -9.10 -7.24
N THR A 96 17.34 -9.61 -7.48
CA THR A 96 17.66 -10.42 -8.66
C THR A 96 16.90 -11.75 -8.62
N TRP A 97 16.76 -12.33 -7.43
CA TRP A 97 15.98 -13.54 -7.23
C TRP A 97 14.50 -13.35 -7.56
N LEU A 98 13.90 -12.22 -7.16
CA LEU A 98 12.54 -11.86 -7.54
C LEU A 98 12.41 -11.68 -9.06
N GLU A 99 13.37 -11.02 -9.72
CA GLU A 99 13.37 -10.92 -11.18
C GLU A 99 13.40 -12.29 -11.87
N ILE A 100 14.22 -13.21 -11.36
CA ILE A 100 14.32 -14.58 -11.89
C ILE A 100 13.01 -15.33 -11.68
N ILE A 101 12.45 -15.31 -10.47
CA ILE A 101 11.22 -16.04 -10.13
C ILE A 101 10.05 -15.52 -10.95
N PHE A 102 9.87 -14.20 -11.05
CA PHE A 102 8.72 -13.62 -11.75
C PHE A 102 8.80 -13.74 -13.28
N LYS A 103 10.00 -13.85 -13.85
CA LYS A 103 10.19 -14.12 -15.30
C LYS A 103 10.06 -15.61 -15.65
N ARG A 104 9.97 -16.51 -14.67
CA ARG A 104 9.90 -17.95 -14.91
C ARG A 104 8.52 -18.31 -15.51
N PRO A 105 8.45 -18.96 -16.70
CA PRO A 105 7.19 -19.19 -17.42
C PRO A 105 6.20 -20.14 -16.72
N ARG A 106 6.71 -21.03 -15.86
CA ARG A 106 5.91 -21.98 -15.09
C ARG A 106 6.50 -22.08 -13.71
N ARG A 107 5.70 -21.74 -12.71
CA ARG A 107 6.03 -21.89 -11.29
C ARG A 107 5.23 -23.06 -10.73
N ARG A 108 5.83 -23.80 -9.81
CA ARG A 108 5.18 -24.95 -9.17
C ARG A 108 4.24 -24.48 -8.07
N ASP A 109 4.71 -23.54 -7.26
CA ASP A 109 4.00 -22.95 -6.14
C ASP A 109 4.44 -21.49 -5.95
N ASN A 110 3.81 -20.82 -4.99
CA ASN A 110 4.09 -19.45 -4.59
C ASN A 110 5.11 -19.36 -3.43
N LEU A 111 5.64 -20.48 -2.93
CA LEU A 111 6.49 -20.50 -1.74
C LEU A 111 7.82 -19.80 -1.98
N GLU A 112 8.46 -20.04 -3.13
CA GLU A 112 9.70 -19.37 -3.53
C GLU A 112 9.54 -17.84 -3.55
N ILE A 113 8.35 -17.34 -3.89
CA ILE A 113 8.04 -15.90 -3.90
C ILE A 113 7.96 -15.39 -2.46
N LEU A 114 7.19 -16.06 -1.60
CA LEU A 114 7.06 -15.67 -0.19
C LEU A 114 8.43 -15.68 0.51
N GLU A 115 9.28 -16.64 0.15
CA GLU A 115 10.65 -16.71 0.66
C GLU A 115 11.54 -15.56 0.17
N ALA A 116 11.44 -15.24 -1.11
CA ALA A 116 12.13 -14.11 -1.70
C ALA A 116 11.65 -12.76 -1.13
N LEU A 117 10.39 -12.67 -0.68
CA LEU A 117 9.83 -11.45 -0.11
C LEU A 117 10.23 -11.23 1.35
N PHE A 118 10.18 -12.26 2.20
CA PHE A 118 10.30 -12.06 3.66
C PHE A 118 10.80 -13.28 4.45
N PHE A 119 11.36 -14.33 3.82
CA PHE A 119 11.97 -15.42 4.61
C PHE A 119 13.25 -14.93 5.28
N HIS A 120 13.20 -14.85 6.60
CA HIS A 120 14.29 -14.48 7.48
C HIS A 120 14.54 -15.62 8.47
N VAL A 121 15.80 -16.04 8.58
CA VAL A 121 16.23 -17.06 9.53
C VAL A 121 17.13 -16.37 10.55
N GLU A 122 16.72 -16.38 11.81
CA GLU A 122 17.54 -15.85 12.91
C GLU A 122 18.07 -17.05 13.73
N GLY A 123 19.33 -17.43 13.47
CA GLY A 123 19.94 -18.62 14.06
C GLY A 123 19.29 -19.92 13.59
N ASP A 124 18.89 -20.79 14.52
CA ASP A 124 18.19 -22.06 14.21
C ASP A 124 16.65 -21.97 14.28
N LYS A 125 16.09 -20.78 14.55
CA LYS A 125 14.64 -20.59 14.67
C LYS A 125 14.07 -19.89 13.46
N GLN A 126 13.12 -20.56 12.81
CA GLN A 126 12.27 -19.92 11.82
C GLN A 126 11.26 -19.03 12.54
N ILE A 127 11.41 -17.72 12.43
CA ILE A 127 10.42 -16.77 12.94
C ILE A 127 9.22 -16.84 11.98
N PRO A 128 7.99 -17.11 12.46
CA PRO A 128 6.82 -17.13 11.59
C PRO A 128 6.60 -15.71 11.05
N PRO A 129 6.81 -15.47 9.74
CA PRO A 129 6.83 -14.11 9.21
C PRO A 129 5.43 -13.52 9.07
N LEU A 130 4.39 -14.35 9.22
CA LEU A 130 3.00 -14.02 8.94
C LEU A 130 2.11 -14.24 10.16
N VAL A 131 1.09 -13.38 10.27
CA VAL A 131 0.00 -13.52 11.22
C VAL A 131 -1.34 -13.27 10.53
N VAL A 132 -2.42 -13.81 11.09
CA VAL A 132 -3.78 -13.32 10.76
C VAL A 132 -3.97 -11.98 11.46
N GLY A 133 -4.31 -10.92 10.72
CA GLY A 133 -4.20 -9.54 11.21
C GLY A 133 -4.99 -9.24 12.49
N ASN A 134 -6.26 -9.66 12.52
CA ASN A 134 -7.20 -9.39 13.60
C ASN A 134 -7.02 -10.28 14.85
N THR A 135 -6.57 -11.54 14.69
CA THR A 135 -6.36 -12.46 15.82
C THR A 135 -4.91 -12.52 16.28
N LYS A 136 -3.98 -12.00 15.47
CA LYS A 136 -2.52 -12.17 15.63
C LYS A 136 -2.07 -13.62 15.68
N ALA A 137 -2.89 -14.57 15.22
CA ALA A 137 -2.52 -15.96 15.16
C ALA A 137 -1.36 -16.15 14.19
N GLU A 138 -0.28 -16.78 14.63
CA GLU A 138 0.91 -17.04 13.82
C GLU A 138 0.59 -18.03 12.69
N VAL A 139 1.18 -17.77 11.51
CA VAL A 139 0.94 -18.52 10.30
C VAL A 139 2.27 -18.89 9.67
N GLU A 140 2.49 -20.19 9.49
CA GLU A 140 3.59 -20.70 8.69
C GLU A 140 3.37 -20.39 7.20
N ILE A 141 4.43 -19.97 6.52
CA ILE A 141 4.38 -19.66 5.08
C ILE A 141 3.93 -20.84 4.22
N THR A 142 4.20 -22.06 4.69
CA THR A 142 3.82 -23.33 4.05
C THR A 142 2.31 -23.49 3.93
N LYS A 143 1.51 -22.85 4.78
CA LYS A 143 0.04 -22.86 4.69
C LYS A 143 -0.49 -22.11 3.47
N LEU A 144 0.29 -21.17 2.94
CA LEU A 144 -0.06 -20.41 1.74
C LEU A 144 0.43 -21.11 0.47
N LYS A 145 1.18 -22.20 0.59
CA LYS A 145 1.65 -22.99 -0.55
C LYS A 145 0.47 -23.44 -1.40
N ASP A 146 0.63 -23.36 -2.72
CA ASP A 146 -0.34 -23.77 -3.73
C ASP A 146 -1.67 -22.98 -3.74
N MET A 147 -1.79 -21.93 -2.90
CA MET A 147 -2.96 -21.05 -2.85
C MET A 147 -2.82 -19.89 -3.86
N ASN A 148 -3.94 -19.45 -4.43
CA ASN A 148 -3.99 -18.19 -5.15
C ASN A 148 -3.91 -17.03 -4.14
N LEU A 149 -2.92 -16.15 -4.28
CA LEU A 149 -2.73 -15.01 -3.39
C LEU A 149 -3.08 -13.70 -4.08
N LEU A 150 -3.69 -12.80 -3.33
CA LEU A 150 -3.77 -11.38 -3.68
C LEU A 150 -2.87 -10.61 -2.71
N LEU A 151 -1.73 -10.15 -3.20
CA LEU A 151 -0.88 -9.25 -2.43
C LEU A 151 -1.50 -7.86 -2.43
N VAL A 152 -1.65 -7.27 -1.24
CA VAL A 152 -2.04 -5.87 -1.04
C VAL A 152 -0.81 -5.13 -0.58
N ILE A 153 -0.19 -4.35 -1.48
CA ILE A 153 1.04 -3.62 -1.22
C ILE A 153 0.68 -2.16 -1.01
N SER A 154 0.83 -1.68 0.23
CA SER A 154 0.37 -0.34 0.62
C SER A 154 1.51 0.58 1.01
N GLY A 155 1.25 1.89 0.91
CA GLY A 155 2.10 2.91 1.52
C GLY A 155 1.77 3.15 3.00
N SER A 156 2.20 4.31 3.50
CA SER A 156 1.93 4.78 4.86
C SER A 156 0.58 5.47 5.03
N ASP A 157 -0.14 5.77 3.95
CA ASP A 157 -1.30 6.66 3.94
C ASP A 157 -2.64 5.96 4.20
N GLU A 158 -2.60 4.64 4.36
CA GLU A 158 -3.78 3.81 4.61
C GLU A 158 -4.59 4.27 5.82
N ARG A 159 -5.91 4.15 5.69
CA ARG A 159 -6.88 4.58 6.70
C ARG A 159 -7.72 3.41 7.19
N ALA A 160 -8.23 3.55 8.40
CA ALA A 160 -9.00 2.50 9.05
C ALA A 160 -10.31 2.20 8.30
N GLU A 161 -10.97 3.24 7.76
CA GLU A 161 -12.19 3.14 6.97
C GLU A 161 -11.95 2.37 5.65
N GLU A 162 -10.80 2.62 5.00
CA GLU A 162 -10.41 1.95 3.75
C GLU A 162 -10.18 0.44 3.98
N ILE A 163 -9.50 0.07 5.07
CA ILE A 163 -9.30 -1.34 5.42
C ILE A 163 -10.62 -2.03 5.75
N ARG A 164 -11.54 -1.37 6.48
CA ARG A 164 -12.87 -1.92 6.76
C ARG A 164 -13.69 -2.11 5.49
N ALA A 165 -13.70 -1.11 4.60
CA ALA A 165 -14.37 -1.19 3.31
C ALA A 165 -13.80 -2.32 2.44
N LEU A 166 -12.47 -2.51 2.45
CA LEU A 166 -11.80 -3.57 1.71
C LEU A 166 -12.13 -4.96 2.27
N ALA A 167 -12.14 -5.10 3.60
CA ALA A 167 -12.59 -6.32 4.29
C ALA A 167 -14.02 -6.69 3.90
N LYS A 168 -14.93 -5.71 3.90
CA LYS A 168 -16.32 -5.93 3.51
C LYS A 168 -16.45 -6.34 2.05
N LEU A 169 -15.75 -5.66 1.15
CA LEU A 169 -15.77 -5.97 -0.28
C LEU A 169 -15.28 -7.40 -0.57
N PHE A 170 -14.16 -7.82 0.04
CA PHE A 170 -13.67 -9.18 -0.16
C PHE A 170 -14.61 -10.24 0.43
N GLU A 171 -15.22 -9.97 1.58
CA GLU A 171 -16.27 -10.83 2.15
C GLU A 171 -17.45 -11.00 1.17
N ASP A 172 -17.94 -9.88 0.60
CA ASP A 172 -19.05 -9.89 -0.36
C ASP A 172 -18.71 -10.65 -1.64
N LEU A 173 -17.49 -10.46 -2.17
CA LEU A 173 -17.04 -11.16 -3.38
C LEU A 173 -16.84 -12.66 -3.14
N GLN A 174 -16.36 -13.05 -1.95
CA GLN A 174 -16.25 -14.46 -1.55
C GLN A 174 -17.64 -15.11 -1.47
N LYS A 175 -18.61 -14.45 -0.81
CA LYS A 175 -20.00 -14.93 -0.72
C LYS A 175 -20.65 -15.12 -2.10
N LYS A 176 -20.31 -14.27 -3.06
CA LYS A 176 -20.78 -14.35 -4.46
C LYS A 176 -20.03 -15.40 -5.29
N GLY A 177 -19.04 -16.11 -4.72
CA GLY A 177 -18.20 -17.07 -5.44
C GLY A 177 -17.26 -16.45 -6.48
N LYS A 178 -17.12 -15.11 -6.48
CA LYS A 178 -16.31 -14.34 -7.44
C LYS A 178 -14.88 -14.11 -6.99
N PHE A 179 -14.51 -14.55 -5.78
CA PHE A 179 -13.20 -14.33 -5.18
C PHE A 179 -12.63 -15.62 -4.60
N GLN A 180 -11.53 -16.10 -5.18
CA GLN A 180 -10.87 -17.35 -4.80
C GLN A 180 -9.40 -17.12 -4.40
N TYR A 181 -9.12 -15.96 -3.79
CA TYR A 181 -7.78 -15.56 -3.37
C TYR A 181 -7.70 -15.50 -1.84
N GLN A 182 -6.54 -15.89 -1.31
CA GLN A 182 -6.12 -15.53 0.03
C GLN A 182 -5.41 -14.17 -0.02
N VAL A 183 -5.77 -13.25 0.87
CA VAL A 183 -5.24 -11.89 0.86
C VAL A 183 -4.01 -11.82 1.77
N LEU A 184 -2.92 -11.22 1.28
CA LEU A 184 -1.70 -10.99 2.04
C LEU A 184 -1.30 -9.51 1.98
N TRP A 185 -1.28 -8.85 3.13
CA TRP A 185 -0.90 -7.44 3.24
C TRP A 185 0.61 -7.25 3.45
N LEU A 186 1.20 -6.38 2.62
CA LEU A 186 2.61 -6.03 2.58
C LEU A 186 2.79 -4.50 2.66
N PRO A 187 2.96 -3.92 3.85
CA PRO A 187 3.18 -2.49 4.02
C PRO A 187 4.60 -2.07 3.62
N VAL A 188 4.71 -1.09 2.73
CA VAL A 188 5.96 -0.43 2.35
C VAL A 188 6.05 0.90 3.10
N VAL A 189 6.79 0.90 4.22
CA VAL A 189 6.94 2.07 5.09
C VAL A 189 8.41 2.37 5.33
N ASP A 190 8.81 3.63 5.15
CA ASP A 190 10.19 4.06 5.44
C ASP A 190 10.39 4.29 6.95
N LYS A 191 9.33 4.71 7.65
CA LYS A 191 9.31 4.88 9.11
C LYS A 191 8.06 4.21 9.69
N LEU A 192 8.27 3.26 10.59
CA LEU A 192 7.18 2.54 11.23
C LEU A 192 6.50 3.41 12.30
N ASN A 193 5.20 3.63 12.15
CA ASN A 193 4.33 4.05 13.23
C ASN A 193 3.64 2.80 13.80
N GLU A 194 4.16 2.26 14.90
CA GLU A 194 3.70 0.99 15.48
C GLU A 194 2.22 1.03 15.88
N GLN A 195 1.74 2.15 16.42
CA GLN A 195 0.34 2.30 16.83
C GLN A 195 -0.59 2.25 15.62
N LYS A 196 -0.26 3.02 14.56
CA LYS A 196 -1.03 3.00 13.32
C LYS A 196 -0.99 1.63 12.65
N PHE A 197 0.19 1.00 12.59
CA PHE A 197 0.35 -0.34 12.03
C PHE A 197 -0.50 -1.37 12.78
N SER A 198 -0.42 -1.40 14.12
CA SER A 198 -1.18 -2.34 14.95
C SER A 198 -2.69 -2.17 14.78
N LEU A 199 -3.17 -0.92 14.74
CA LEU A 199 -4.56 -0.58 14.49
C LEU A 199 -5.02 -1.11 13.13
N LEU A 200 -4.33 -0.77 12.05
CA LEU A 200 -4.68 -1.22 10.70
C LEU A 200 -4.64 -2.74 10.60
N GLN A 201 -3.60 -3.37 11.14
CA GLN A 201 -3.45 -4.82 11.15
C GLN A 201 -4.61 -5.50 11.89
N SER A 202 -5.09 -4.93 13.00
CA SER A 202 -6.24 -5.50 13.75
C SER A 202 -7.57 -5.49 12.99
N LEU A 203 -7.70 -4.65 11.97
CA LEU A 203 -8.89 -4.56 11.13
C LEU A 203 -8.88 -5.57 9.98
N MET A 204 -7.77 -6.28 9.79
CA MET A 204 -7.58 -7.18 8.65
C MET A 204 -7.94 -8.63 9.04
N PRO A 205 -9.00 -9.21 8.45
CA PRO A 205 -9.34 -10.62 8.67
C PRO A 205 -8.44 -11.60 7.88
N TRP A 206 -7.43 -11.09 7.19
CA TRP A 206 -6.54 -11.83 6.29
C TRP A 206 -5.09 -11.86 6.78
N TYR A 207 -4.19 -12.44 5.97
CA TYR A 207 -2.78 -12.60 6.32
C TYR A 207 -2.03 -11.28 6.21
N THR A 208 -1.10 -11.05 7.13
CA THR A 208 -0.25 -9.86 7.17
C THR A 208 1.15 -10.28 7.60
N VAL A 209 2.17 -9.52 7.20
CA VAL A 209 3.49 -9.67 7.83
C VAL A 209 3.41 -9.30 9.30
N GLN A 210 4.14 -10.00 10.16
CA GLN A 210 4.18 -9.71 11.60
C GLN A 210 4.69 -8.29 11.86
N GLN A 211 5.74 -7.88 11.14
CA GLN A 211 6.32 -6.54 11.15
C GLN A 211 6.76 -6.14 9.74
N PRO A 212 6.68 -4.85 9.36
CA PRO A 212 7.11 -4.40 8.03
C PRO A 212 8.60 -4.62 7.75
N SER A 213 9.44 -4.61 8.79
CA SER A 213 10.90 -4.83 8.69
C SER A 213 11.29 -6.22 8.18
N ILE A 214 10.37 -7.19 8.20
CA ILE A 214 10.61 -8.54 7.70
C ILE A 214 10.67 -8.55 6.16
N ILE A 215 10.04 -7.58 5.49
CA ILE A 215 10.09 -7.47 4.03
C ILE A 215 11.52 -7.10 3.62
N LYS A 216 12.12 -7.95 2.78
CA LYS A 216 13.52 -7.78 2.37
C LYS A 216 13.70 -6.46 1.61
N PRO A 217 14.81 -5.73 1.84
CA PRO A 217 15.12 -4.51 1.09
C PRO A 217 15.05 -4.69 -0.43
N GLY A 218 15.52 -5.84 -0.95
CA GLY A 218 15.45 -6.17 -2.37
C GLY A 218 14.03 -6.29 -2.90
N ALA A 219 13.08 -6.76 -2.08
CA ALA A 219 11.67 -6.79 -2.41
C ALA A 219 11.05 -5.39 -2.46
N LEU A 220 11.36 -4.55 -1.47
CA LEU A 220 10.92 -3.14 -1.47
C LEU A 220 11.41 -2.40 -2.71
N ARG A 221 12.67 -2.65 -3.11
CA ARG A 221 13.23 -2.11 -4.34
C ARG A 221 12.51 -2.65 -5.57
N TYR A 222 12.24 -3.95 -5.63
CA TYR A 222 11.50 -4.57 -6.72
C TYR A 222 10.10 -3.96 -6.88
N PHE A 223 9.38 -3.73 -5.79
CA PHE A 223 8.07 -3.10 -5.82
C PHE A 223 8.12 -1.71 -6.45
N ARG A 224 9.13 -0.91 -6.09
CA ARG A 224 9.30 0.47 -6.59
C ARG A 224 9.75 0.49 -8.06
N GLU A 225 10.68 -0.36 -8.45
CA GLU A 225 11.32 -0.32 -9.78
C GLU A 225 10.55 -1.11 -10.84
N VAL A 226 10.08 -2.31 -10.51
CA VAL A 226 9.44 -3.22 -11.48
C VAL A 226 7.93 -3.07 -11.43
N TRP A 227 7.34 -3.04 -10.24
CA TRP A 227 5.88 -2.84 -10.08
C TRP A 227 5.45 -1.38 -10.02
N GLN A 228 6.40 -0.45 -10.15
CA GLN A 228 6.13 1.00 -10.21
C GLN A 228 5.34 1.52 -9.00
N PHE A 229 5.55 0.92 -7.82
CA PHE A 229 4.93 1.36 -6.58
C PHE A 229 5.44 2.76 -6.19
N LYS A 230 4.49 3.71 -6.08
CA LYS A 230 4.74 5.12 -5.74
C LYS A 230 3.86 5.57 -4.57
N ASN A 231 3.86 4.80 -3.48
CA ASN A 231 3.01 4.97 -2.29
C ASN A 231 1.50 4.77 -2.50
N GLN A 232 1.00 4.75 -3.74
CA GLN A 232 -0.35 4.30 -4.03
C GLN A 232 -0.43 2.78 -3.92
N THR A 233 -1.48 2.32 -3.26
CA THR A 233 -1.74 0.89 -3.00
C THR A 233 -1.93 0.15 -4.30
N ILE A 234 -1.16 -0.93 -4.46
CA ILE A 234 -1.25 -1.81 -5.61
C ILE A 234 -1.66 -3.20 -5.15
N LEU A 235 -2.38 -3.87 -6.05
CA LEU A 235 -2.83 -5.24 -5.89
C LEU A 235 -2.07 -6.11 -6.89
N VAL A 236 -1.54 -7.24 -6.42
CA VAL A 236 -0.78 -8.17 -7.27
C VAL A 236 -1.34 -9.56 -7.10
N ARG A 237 -1.81 -10.17 -8.19
CA ARG A 237 -2.27 -11.55 -8.19
C ARG A 237 -1.10 -12.51 -8.36
N LEU A 238 -1.01 -13.48 -7.47
CA LEU A 238 -0.14 -14.64 -7.60
C LEU A 238 -1.04 -15.86 -7.77
N ASP A 239 -1.16 -16.36 -9.00
CA ASP A 239 -1.88 -17.58 -9.26
C ASP A 239 -0.96 -18.80 -9.09
N SER A 240 -1.54 -19.92 -8.69
CA SER A 240 -0.82 -21.20 -8.65
C SER A 240 -0.43 -21.71 -10.05
N SER A 241 -1.03 -21.13 -11.11
CA SER A 241 -0.76 -21.48 -12.50
C SER A 241 0.56 -20.90 -13.04
N GLY A 242 1.15 -19.93 -12.33
CA GLY A 242 2.46 -19.38 -12.64
C GLY A 242 2.47 -18.23 -13.64
N SER A 243 1.34 -17.58 -13.88
CA SER A 243 1.25 -16.38 -14.74
C SER A 243 2.16 -15.27 -14.21
N VAL A 244 2.71 -14.46 -15.11
CA VAL A 244 3.50 -13.29 -14.71
C VAL A 244 2.59 -12.35 -13.91
N PRO A 245 2.96 -11.99 -12.67
CA PRO A 245 2.12 -11.11 -11.87
C PRO A 245 2.03 -9.74 -12.51
N SER A 246 0.80 -9.27 -12.70
CA SER A 246 0.53 -7.92 -13.19
C SER A 246 -0.03 -7.09 -12.04
N PRO A 247 0.69 -6.04 -11.58
CA PRO A 247 0.18 -5.13 -10.58
C PRO A 247 -0.93 -4.25 -11.18
N PHE A 248 -1.93 -3.93 -10.38
CA PHE A 248 -2.97 -2.95 -10.73
C PHE A 248 -3.27 -2.05 -9.53
N PRO A 249 -3.65 -0.80 -9.75
CA PRO A 249 -3.94 0.13 -8.67
C PRO A 249 -5.20 -0.30 -7.91
N LEU A 250 -5.22 -0.09 -6.60
CA LEU A 250 -6.40 -0.32 -5.76
C LEU A 250 -7.62 0.47 -6.27
N ASP A 251 -7.41 1.66 -6.84
CA ASP A 251 -8.45 2.46 -7.49
C ASP A 251 -9.25 1.70 -8.55
N TYR A 252 -8.65 0.72 -9.25
CA TYR A 252 -9.39 -0.13 -10.18
C TYR A 252 -10.47 -0.94 -9.45
N LEU A 253 -10.10 -1.54 -8.31
CA LEU A 253 -11.04 -2.30 -7.48
C LEU A 253 -12.13 -1.39 -6.93
N TRP A 254 -11.79 -0.17 -6.52
CA TRP A 254 -12.80 0.81 -6.07
C TRP A 254 -13.73 1.25 -7.18
N LEU A 255 -13.21 1.45 -8.39
CA LEU A 255 -14.00 1.85 -9.55
C LEU A 255 -15.00 0.77 -9.96
N TRP A 256 -14.58 -0.50 -9.99
CA TRP A 256 -15.38 -1.59 -10.58
C TRP A 256 -16.02 -2.53 -9.58
N GLY A 257 -15.55 -2.55 -8.33
CA GLY A 257 -15.98 -3.51 -7.31
C GLY A 257 -15.49 -4.95 -7.55
N GLU A 258 -14.67 -5.18 -8.58
CA GLU A 258 -14.14 -6.50 -8.95
C GLU A 258 -12.66 -6.40 -9.36
N LEU A 259 -11.95 -7.54 -9.31
CA LEU A 259 -10.56 -7.61 -9.76
C LEU A 259 -10.49 -7.60 -11.29
N PRO A 260 -9.42 -7.05 -11.91
CA PRO A 260 -9.23 -7.08 -13.35
C PRO A 260 -9.30 -8.51 -13.92
N GLY A 261 -10.01 -8.71 -15.02
CA GLY A 261 -10.13 -10.01 -15.68
C GLY A 261 -11.14 -10.97 -15.06
N THR A 262 -11.86 -10.57 -14.00
CA THR A 262 -13.06 -11.30 -13.53
C THR A 262 -14.25 -11.05 -14.46
N SER A 263 -14.36 -9.83 -15.00
CA SER A 263 -15.39 -9.40 -15.95
C SER A 263 -14.83 -8.32 -16.88
N GLU A 264 -15.47 -8.11 -18.03
CA GLU A 264 -15.17 -6.95 -18.88
C GLU A 264 -15.67 -5.67 -18.19
N PRO A 265 -14.82 -4.65 -18.00
CA PRO A 265 -15.24 -3.43 -17.36
C PRO A 265 -16.25 -2.69 -18.24
N PRO A 266 -17.32 -2.13 -17.66
CA PRO A 266 -18.28 -1.30 -18.38
C PRO A 266 -17.58 -0.11 -19.06
N SER A 267 -18.10 0.31 -20.22
CA SER A 267 -17.63 1.55 -20.85
C SER A 267 -18.03 2.77 -20.01
N LEU A 268 -17.10 3.72 -19.86
CA LEU A 268 -17.35 5.04 -19.27
C LEU A 268 -17.85 6.06 -20.31
N ASP A 269 -18.37 5.63 -21.46
CA ASP A 269 -18.86 6.54 -22.53
C ASP A 269 -20.13 7.33 -22.12
N GLY A 270 -20.77 6.91 -21.03
CA GLY A 270 -21.75 7.65 -20.26
C GLY A 270 -21.81 7.13 -18.83
N ILE A 271 -21.57 7.99 -17.84
CA ILE A 271 -21.70 7.60 -16.43
C ILE A 271 -23.18 7.49 -16.11
N THR A 272 -23.64 6.27 -15.90
CA THR A 272 -24.99 6.01 -15.40
C THR A 272 -24.96 5.77 -13.90
N LEU A 273 -26.13 5.89 -13.28
CA LEU A 273 -26.26 5.54 -11.88
C LEU A 273 -25.79 4.11 -11.60
N ASP A 274 -26.02 3.19 -12.53
CA ASP A 274 -25.64 1.77 -12.41
C ASP A 274 -24.12 1.59 -12.21
N ILE A 275 -23.27 2.46 -12.76
CA ILE A 275 -21.82 2.41 -12.57
C ILE A 275 -21.46 2.86 -11.15
N ILE A 276 -22.09 3.91 -10.64
CA ILE A 276 -21.82 4.46 -9.30
C ILE A 276 -22.17 3.44 -8.21
N ILE A 277 -23.25 2.68 -8.39
CA ILE A 277 -23.78 1.78 -7.36
C ILE A 277 -23.63 0.28 -7.65
N HIS A 278 -22.87 -0.08 -8.68
CA HIS A 278 -22.83 -1.43 -9.26
C HIS A 278 -22.78 -2.59 -8.26
N ASP A 279 -21.83 -2.56 -7.32
CA ASP A 279 -21.65 -3.55 -6.25
C ASP A 279 -22.26 -3.14 -4.91
N LEU A 280 -22.75 -1.90 -4.78
CA LEU A 280 -23.33 -1.31 -3.57
C LEU A 280 -24.84 -1.49 -3.48
N TYR A 281 -25.51 -1.68 -4.62
CA TYR A 281 -26.95 -1.73 -4.70
C TYR A 281 -27.45 -2.92 -5.50
N THR A 282 -28.16 -3.83 -4.82
CA THR A 282 -28.87 -4.92 -5.49
C THR A 282 -30.28 -4.45 -5.84
N VAL A 283 -30.60 -4.48 -7.14
CA VAL A 283 -31.95 -4.21 -7.64
C VAL A 283 -32.85 -5.38 -7.29
N ASP A 284 -34.00 -5.10 -6.68
CA ASP A 284 -35.01 -6.13 -6.44
C ASP A 284 -35.72 -6.46 -7.77
N SER A 285 -35.45 -7.66 -8.29
CA SER A 285 -36.05 -8.16 -9.54
C SER A 285 -37.57 -8.30 -9.47
N ALA A 286 -38.17 -8.42 -8.27
CA ALA A 286 -39.61 -8.58 -8.10
C ALA A 286 -40.37 -7.24 -8.07
N LYS A 287 -39.70 -6.15 -7.69
CA LYS A 287 -40.24 -4.78 -7.67
C LYS A 287 -39.17 -3.79 -8.13
N PRO A 288 -38.90 -3.69 -9.44
CA PRO A 288 -37.90 -2.77 -9.96
C PRO A 288 -38.42 -1.34 -9.77
N LYS A 289 -38.14 -0.72 -8.63
CA LYS A 289 -38.22 0.72 -8.50
C LYS A 289 -37.16 1.30 -9.42
N SER A 290 -37.60 2.08 -10.40
CA SER A 290 -36.71 2.62 -11.42
C SER A 290 -35.91 3.82 -10.93
N ILE A 291 -36.34 4.48 -9.86
CA ILE A 291 -35.73 5.71 -9.34
C ILE A 291 -35.16 5.45 -7.94
N ILE A 292 -33.91 5.85 -7.74
CA ILE A 292 -33.21 5.84 -6.46
C ILE A 292 -32.91 7.29 -6.06
N CYS A 293 -33.12 7.60 -4.80
CA CYS A 293 -32.73 8.85 -4.16
C CYS A 293 -31.62 8.57 -3.14
N PHE A 294 -30.42 9.07 -3.40
CA PHE A 294 -29.35 9.15 -2.42
C PHE A 294 -29.51 10.42 -1.62
N TRP A 295 -29.35 10.34 -0.31
CA TRP A 295 -29.42 11.52 0.52
C TRP A 295 -28.49 11.39 1.72
N GLY A 296 -28.11 12.52 2.30
CA GLY A 296 -27.23 12.56 3.45
C GLY A 296 -27.19 13.96 4.08
N GLY A 297 -26.30 14.13 5.04
CA GLY A 297 -26.15 15.37 5.81
C GLY A 297 -26.53 15.20 7.28
N GLU A 298 -26.15 16.17 8.11
CA GLU A 298 -26.31 16.12 9.58
C GLU A 298 -27.40 17.08 10.08
N ASP A 299 -28.01 17.87 9.19
CA ASP A 299 -29.09 18.81 9.54
C ASP A 299 -30.40 18.06 9.82
N ILE A 300 -30.66 17.81 11.10
CA ILE A 300 -31.87 17.14 11.60
C ILE A 300 -33.16 17.83 11.11
N LYS A 301 -33.18 19.15 10.98
CA LYS A 301 -34.38 19.88 10.53
C LYS A 301 -34.65 19.55 9.07
N TRP A 302 -33.62 19.62 8.23
CA TRP A 302 -33.71 19.23 6.82
C TRP A 302 -34.14 17.76 6.67
N ILE A 303 -33.58 16.84 7.48
CA ILE A 303 -33.93 15.41 7.43
C ILE A 303 -35.42 15.22 7.77
N LYS A 304 -35.94 15.91 8.79
CA LYS A 304 -37.36 15.86 9.14
C LYS A 304 -38.26 16.39 8.03
N GLU A 305 -37.88 17.51 7.41
CA GLU A 305 -38.61 18.11 6.28
C GLU A 305 -38.63 17.18 5.06
N LEU A 306 -37.48 16.60 4.70
CA LEU A 306 -37.38 15.59 3.65
C LEU A 306 -38.29 14.40 3.97
N THR A 307 -38.24 13.87 5.18
CA THR A 307 -39.03 12.71 5.62
C THR A 307 -40.53 12.94 5.46
N MET A 308 -41.01 14.13 5.82
CA MET A 308 -42.40 14.52 5.63
C MET A 308 -42.76 14.62 4.14
N ALA A 309 -41.91 15.24 3.34
CA ALA A 309 -42.15 15.42 1.91
C ALA A 309 -42.21 14.09 1.14
N ILE A 310 -41.37 13.12 1.51
CA ILE A 310 -41.24 11.87 0.75
C ILE A 310 -42.22 10.79 1.15
N ASN A 311 -42.96 10.94 2.27
CA ASN A 311 -43.82 9.89 2.81
C ASN A 311 -44.88 9.40 1.80
N GLY A 312 -45.36 10.30 0.90
CA GLY A 312 -46.29 9.95 -0.17
C GLY A 312 -45.68 9.24 -1.39
N VAL A 313 -44.36 9.27 -1.56
CA VAL A 313 -43.65 8.73 -2.75
C VAL A 313 -42.71 7.56 -2.44
N LYS A 314 -42.53 7.19 -1.16
CA LYS A 314 -41.71 6.04 -0.71
C LYS A 314 -42.04 4.71 -1.40
N GLN A 315 -43.25 4.55 -1.90
CA GLN A 315 -43.66 3.35 -2.64
C GLN A 315 -43.08 3.26 -4.06
N PHE A 316 -42.69 4.39 -4.66
CA PHE A 316 -42.19 4.47 -6.04
C PHE A 316 -40.68 4.71 -6.12
N ILE A 317 -40.09 5.32 -5.10
CA ILE A 317 -38.68 5.69 -5.03
C ILE A 317 -37.99 4.86 -3.95
N ASP A 318 -36.78 4.39 -4.22
CA ASP A 318 -35.91 3.83 -3.19
C ASP A 318 -35.02 4.92 -2.60
N PHE A 319 -35.17 5.15 -1.30
CA PHE A 319 -34.34 6.09 -0.56
C PHE A 319 -33.15 5.36 0.05
N VAL A 320 -31.95 5.88 -0.17
CA VAL A 320 -30.69 5.34 0.34
C VAL A 320 -29.95 6.45 1.08
N TYR A 321 -29.77 6.29 2.38
CA TYR A 321 -28.96 7.19 3.18
C TYR A 321 -27.47 6.88 2.97
N VAL A 322 -26.67 7.91 2.69
CA VAL A 322 -25.22 7.82 2.49
C VAL A 322 -24.53 8.71 3.51
N SER A 323 -23.77 8.09 4.43
CA SER A 323 -23.05 8.83 5.48
C SER A 323 -21.81 9.55 4.92
N ASN A 324 -21.51 10.72 5.49
CA ASN A 324 -20.28 11.47 5.24
C ASN A 324 -19.20 11.23 6.32
N SER A 325 -19.57 10.68 7.48
CA SER A 325 -18.67 10.55 8.62
C SER A 325 -18.85 9.21 9.33
N SER A 326 -17.74 8.68 9.84
CA SER A 326 -17.72 7.54 10.76
C SER A 326 -18.33 7.88 12.13
N ILE A 327 -18.60 9.17 12.38
CA ILE A 327 -19.06 9.71 13.67
C ILE A 327 -20.56 9.43 13.87
N ILE A 328 -21.39 9.60 12.83
CA ILE A 328 -22.84 9.34 12.92
C ILE A 328 -23.10 7.85 13.18
N ASP A 329 -22.28 6.96 12.60
CA ASP A 329 -22.39 5.50 12.79
C ASP A 329 -22.11 5.05 14.24
N GLN A 330 -21.32 5.80 15.02
CA GLN A 330 -20.88 5.41 16.36
C GLN A 330 -21.64 6.10 17.50
N THR A 331 -22.16 7.32 17.30
CA THR A 331 -22.65 8.16 18.41
C THR A 331 -24.17 8.26 18.52
N ASN A 332 -24.94 8.06 17.44
CA ASN A 332 -26.40 8.26 17.47
C ASN A 332 -27.20 7.00 17.06
N LYS A 333 -27.17 5.95 17.89
CA LYS A 333 -28.06 4.77 17.69
C LYS A 333 -29.55 5.14 17.68
N ASP A 334 -29.93 6.20 18.39
CA ASP A 334 -31.32 6.68 18.44
C ASP A 334 -31.76 7.41 17.16
N ASP A 335 -30.87 8.19 16.52
CA ASP A 335 -31.16 8.82 15.22
C ASP A 335 -31.07 7.82 14.05
N GLY A 336 -30.20 6.80 14.16
CA GLY A 336 -30.09 5.73 13.17
C GLY A 336 -31.40 4.97 12.96
N GLY A 337 -32.18 4.78 14.03
CA GLY A 337 -33.53 4.17 13.94
C GLY A 337 -34.53 5.05 13.19
N PHE A 338 -34.47 6.37 13.37
CA PHE A 338 -35.31 7.33 12.63
C PHE A 338 -34.95 7.36 11.14
N ILE A 339 -33.66 7.38 10.81
CA ILE A 339 -33.14 7.37 9.43
C ILE A 339 -33.46 6.04 8.73
N ALA A 340 -33.29 4.90 9.41
CA ALA A 340 -33.65 3.59 8.87
C ALA A 340 -35.16 3.43 8.57
N GLY A 341 -36.02 4.20 9.23
CA GLY A 341 -37.46 4.25 8.92
C GLY A 341 -37.82 4.94 7.59
N ILE A 342 -36.85 5.59 6.94
CA ILE A 342 -37.06 6.32 5.68
C ILE A 342 -36.84 5.43 4.45
N GLY A 343 -35.84 4.54 4.53
CA GLY A 343 -35.40 3.72 3.41
C GLY A 343 -34.23 2.84 3.81
N ARG A 344 -33.36 2.53 2.85
CA ARG A 344 -32.13 1.76 3.12
C ARG A 344 -31.11 2.66 3.79
N TYR A 345 -30.44 2.11 4.80
CA TYR A 345 -29.30 2.72 5.46
C TYR A 345 -28.03 2.01 4.98
N TRP A 346 -27.10 2.73 4.37
CA TRP A 346 -25.77 2.21 4.08
C TRP A 346 -24.86 2.40 5.28
N GLU A 347 -24.23 1.31 5.73
CA GLU A 347 -23.24 1.36 6.81
C GLU A 347 -21.99 2.13 6.34
N GLU A 348 -21.05 2.33 7.29
CA GLU A 348 -19.80 3.07 7.06
C GLU A 348 -19.06 2.60 5.79
N SER A 349 -19.00 1.28 5.57
CA SER A 349 -18.24 0.67 4.47
C SER A 349 -18.87 0.90 3.10
N GLU A 350 -20.19 0.77 2.96
CA GLU A 350 -20.92 1.08 1.73
C GLU A 350 -20.87 2.57 1.42
N SER A 351 -21.09 3.42 2.42
CA SER A 351 -21.03 4.87 2.27
C SER A 351 -19.63 5.34 1.85
N TRP A 352 -18.58 4.82 2.50
CA TRP A 352 -17.20 5.11 2.11
C TRP A 352 -16.90 4.64 0.68
N ARG A 353 -17.33 3.43 0.30
CA ARG A 353 -17.16 2.89 -1.07
C ARG A 353 -17.86 3.74 -2.12
N PHE A 354 -19.05 4.28 -1.82
CA PHE A 354 -19.75 5.20 -2.72
C PHE A 354 -18.89 6.45 -3.01
N TRP A 355 -18.36 7.08 -1.96
CA TRP A 355 -17.57 8.30 -2.10
C TRP A 355 -16.22 8.07 -2.78
N ILE A 356 -15.48 7.01 -2.40
CA ILE A 356 -14.20 6.71 -3.05
C ILE A 356 -14.41 6.37 -4.53
N ARG A 357 -15.49 5.67 -4.89
CA ARG A 357 -15.78 5.38 -6.30
C ARG A 357 -16.03 6.65 -7.09
N LEU A 358 -16.82 7.59 -6.57
CA LEU A 358 -17.02 8.89 -7.24
C LEU A 358 -15.68 9.61 -7.47
N ARG A 359 -14.73 9.52 -6.52
CA ARG A 359 -13.38 10.06 -6.70
C ARG A 359 -12.58 9.32 -7.77
N CYS A 360 -12.61 7.99 -7.80
CA CYS A 360 -11.94 7.19 -8.82
C CYS A 360 -12.50 7.48 -10.22
N ILE A 361 -13.83 7.60 -10.33
CA ILE A 361 -14.53 8.02 -11.54
C ILE A 361 -14.01 9.39 -12.00
N PHE A 362 -14.01 10.37 -11.11
CA PHE A 362 -13.57 11.73 -11.41
C PHE A 362 -12.13 11.76 -11.92
N SER A 363 -11.21 11.09 -11.21
CA SER A 363 -9.81 10.97 -11.63
C SER A 363 -9.67 10.34 -13.02
N THR A 364 -10.42 9.27 -13.29
CA THR A 364 -10.38 8.56 -14.59
C THR A 364 -10.90 9.42 -15.73
N VAL A 365 -12.01 10.14 -15.52
CA VAL A 365 -12.61 11.03 -16.52
C VAL A 365 -11.67 12.20 -16.87
N ILE A 366 -10.98 12.77 -15.88
CA ILE A 366 -9.98 13.82 -16.10
C ILE A 366 -8.83 13.30 -16.98
N ILE A 367 -8.27 12.14 -16.64
CA ILE A 367 -7.14 11.55 -17.36
C ILE A 367 -7.53 11.25 -18.82
N GLN A 368 -8.77 10.84 -19.07
CA GLN A 368 -9.26 10.51 -20.40
C GLN A 368 -9.70 11.74 -21.22
N GLU A 369 -9.57 12.97 -20.69
CA GLU A 369 -10.03 14.23 -21.31
C GLU A 369 -11.49 14.16 -21.80
N ARG A 370 -12.35 13.42 -21.09
CA ARG A 370 -13.74 13.15 -21.51
C ARG A 370 -14.73 14.25 -21.11
N LYS A 371 -15.89 14.21 -21.78
CA LYS A 371 -17.03 15.17 -21.76
C LYS A 371 -17.22 15.98 -20.46
N VAL A 372 -17.21 17.31 -20.59
CA VAL A 372 -17.41 18.32 -19.54
C VAL A 372 -18.70 18.11 -18.70
N ASP A 373 -19.78 17.68 -19.34
CA ASP A 373 -21.08 17.51 -18.65
C ASP A 373 -21.07 16.42 -17.59
N ILE A 374 -20.38 15.31 -17.85
CA ILE A 374 -20.26 14.18 -16.91
C ILE A 374 -19.44 14.59 -15.69
N MET A 375 -18.38 15.38 -15.93
CA MET A 375 -17.54 15.93 -14.87
C MET A 375 -18.37 16.81 -13.92
N LYS A 376 -19.35 17.58 -14.44
CA LYS A 376 -20.21 18.45 -13.64
C LYS A 376 -21.10 17.68 -12.67
N ASP A 377 -21.73 16.60 -13.11
CA ASP A 377 -22.62 15.80 -12.25
C ASP A 377 -21.85 15.10 -11.13
N VAL A 378 -20.69 14.50 -11.45
CA VAL A 378 -19.80 13.88 -10.45
C VAL A 378 -19.22 14.91 -9.48
N MET A 379 -18.80 16.08 -9.98
CA MET A 379 -18.34 17.19 -9.11
C MET A 379 -19.45 17.70 -8.20
N THR A 380 -20.69 17.77 -8.68
CA THR A 380 -21.83 18.19 -7.86
C THR A 380 -22.03 17.21 -6.72
N LEU A 381 -22.05 15.90 -6.98
CA LEU A 381 -22.15 14.89 -5.93
C LEU A 381 -20.98 14.97 -4.94
N LEU A 382 -19.75 15.05 -5.44
CA LEU A 382 -18.55 15.18 -4.59
C LEU A 382 -18.56 16.46 -3.75
N SER A 383 -19.21 17.53 -4.20
CA SER A 383 -19.34 18.77 -3.41
C SER A 383 -20.20 18.61 -2.15
N PHE A 384 -21.03 17.58 -2.08
CA PHE A 384 -21.80 17.23 -0.88
C PHE A 384 -20.97 16.47 0.14
N HIS A 385 -19.84 15.88 -0.25
CA HIS A 385 -18.96 15.14 0.65
C HIS A 385 -18.30 16.10 1.64
N GLY A 386 -18.63 15.95 2.94
CA GLY A 386 -18.17 16.84 4.01
C GLY A 386 -19.01 18.09 4.22
N ASN A 387 -20.14 18.24 3.52
CA ASN A 387 -21.13 19.26 3.85
C ASN A 387 -22.04 18.74 4.97
N TYR A 388 -22.21 19.53 6.03
CA TYR A 388 -23.09 19.23 7.15
C TYR A 388 -24.57 19.50 6.83
N ARG A 389 -24.85 20.29 5.78
CA ARG A 389 -26.21 20.52 5.29
C ARG A 389 -26.75 19.25 4.63
N GLY A 390 -28.07 19.12 4.65
CA GLY A 390 -28.75 18.06 3.94
C GLY A 390 -28.52 18.13 2.43
N TRP A 391 -28.59 16.99 1.75
CA TRP A 391 -28.55 16.92 0.30
C TRP A 391 -29.32 15.69 -0.18
N ALA A 392 -29.90 15.79 -1.38
CA ALA A 392 -30.56 14.67 -2.05
C ALA A 392 -30.20 14.64 -3.54
N ALA A 393 -30.01 13.44 -4.09
CA ALA A 393 -29.69 13.20 -5.48
C ALA A 393 -30.54 12.05 -6.03
N PHE A 394 -31.27 12.33 -7.10
CA PHE A 394 -32.16 11.37 -7.76
C PHE A 394 -31.50 10.86 -9.04
N GLY A 395 -31.53 9.54 -9.22
CA GLY A 395 -31.11 8.92 -10.46
C GLY A 395 -32.03 7.76 -10.83
N GLN A 396 -32.13 7.51 -12.14
CA GLN A 396 -32.93 6.41 -12.67
C GLN A 396 -32.00 5.27 -13.10
N LEU A 397 -32.26 4.05 -12.60
CA LEU A 397 -31.54 2.84 -13.02
C LEU A 397 -31.72 2.58 -14.51
N ARG A 398 -30.68 2.08 -15.17
CA ARG A 398 -30.66 1.74 -16.61
C ARG A 398 -31.02 2.93 -17.53
N SER A 399 -30.90 4.15 -17.03
CA SER A 399 -31.17 5.38 -17.77
C SER A 399 -29.86 6.14 -18.02
N THR A 400 -29.80 6.80 -19.16
CA THR A 400 -28.73 7.77 -19.48
C THR A 400 -29.07 9.18 -19.02
N GLN A 401 -30.21 9.37 -18.35
CA GLN A 401 -30.65 10.68 -17.84
C GLN A 401 -29.77 11.16 -16.67
N LYS A 402 -29.58 12.48 -16.60
CA LYS A 402 -28.72 13.14 -15.61
C LYS A 402 -29.22 12.94 -14.18
N ILE A 403 -28.28 12.86 -13.24
CA ILE A 403 -28.59 12.86 -11.80
C ILE A 403 -29.05 14.26 -11.41
N ALA A 404 -30.25 14.38 -10.86
CA ALA A 404 -30.76 15.65 -10.35
C ALA A 404 -30.41 15.76 -8.87
N ALA A 405 -29.62 16.75 -8.48
CA ALA A 405 -29.20 16.95 -7.10
C ALA A 405 -29.63 18.32 -6.56
N ALA A 406 -30.04 18.35 -5.29
CA ALA A 406 -30.43 19.55 -4.56
C ALA A 406 -29.81 19.55 -3.15
N PRO A 407 -29.35 20.71 -2.65
CA PRO A 407 -28.95 20.90 -1.27
C PRO A 407 -30.15 21.04 -0.30
#